data_AF-A0A950V7P4-F1
#
_entry.id   AF-A0A950V7P4-F1
#
_cell.length_a   1.000
_cell.length_b   1.000
_cell.length_c   1.000
_cell.angle_alpha   90.00
_cell.angle_beta   90.00
_cell.angle_gamma   90.00
#
_symmetry.space_group_name_H-M   'P 1'
#
loop_
_entity.id
_entity.type
_entity.pdbx_description
1 polymer ?
#
loop_
_entity_poly.entity_id
_entity_poly.type
_entity_poly.pdbx_seq_one_letter_code
_entity_poly.pdbx_strand_id
1 'polypeptide(L)'
;PEQIQGGELVARSDIYSLGVTFYELVTGNRPFDGESEYQIMAAHLRGEPRAPRELDTSLPQVVNDVILTALARDPAQRFASAKAMHTALASLAPEPASLVAPRRPKAAKTHHVMYMAAGSLATIAVLIGAAVEAPKWSRAEANGSPVASHVANDSNEAPQLPAAAQAPAPVNAKPPSAPVPDTIPALKQFEENRSDDRRSRRPHNPRREHTDGVGQSTPPTDASPSEAAQQRPETAVPQSPDPEIPRLRDRLTLMNARMIAVGNSLENLRRAQAMSGLGLRSDMAAAEQRMLNEMAEAQKSLDSNDASSARMRLDAVEAQLSKLEDFLGK
;
A
#
# COMPACT_ATOMS: atom_id res chain seq x y z
N PRO A 1 5.31 -0.13 -9.56
CA PRO A 1 5.77 -0.84 -8.34
C PRO A 1 6.34 0.12 -7.29
N GLU A 2 7.19 1.03 -7.75
CA GLU A 2 7.78 2.15 -7.00
C GLU A 2 6.75 2.98 -6.22
N GLN A 3 5.58 3.29 -6.79
CA GLN A 3 4.51 4.04 -6.10
C GLN A 3 4.02 3.33 -4.84
N ILE A 4 3.94 1.99 -4.91
CA ILE A 4 3.52 1.14 -3.78
C ILE A 4 4.64 1.05 -2.74
N GLN A 5 5.90 1.16 -3.15
CA GLN A 5 7.06 1.13 -2.27
C GLN A 5 7.37 2.50 -1.64
N GLY A 6 6.66 3.57 -2.05
CA GLY A 6 6.95 4.94 -1.63
C GLY A 6 8.21 5.53 -2.28
N GLY A 7 8.67 4.96 -3.40
CA GLY A 7 9.81 5.48 -4.15
C GLY A 7 9.45 6.72 -4.98
N GLU A 8 10.48 7.39 -5.50
CA GLU A 8 10.31 8.54 -6.41
C GLU A 8 9.69 8.08 -7.75
N LEU A 9 8.66 8.81 -8.20
CA LEU A 9 8.04 8.58 -9.50
C LEU A 9 8.85 9.28 -10.58
N VAL A 10 9.34 8.51 -11.54
CA VAL A 10 10.19 8.99 -12.64
C VAL A 10 9.56 8.63 -13.98
N ALA A 11 10.12 9.08 -15.10
CA ALA A 11 9.60 8.77 -16.44
C ALA A 11 9.43 7.26 -16.72
N ARG A 12 10.19 6.39 -16.04
CA ARG A 12 10.06 4.93 -16.15
C ARG A 12 8.81 4.39 -15.44
N SER A 13 8.22 5.14 -14.51
CA SER A 13 6.93 4.85 -13.89
C SER A 13 5.80 4.99 -14.90
N ASP A 14 5.83 6.03 -15.74
CA ASP A 14 4.85 6.20 -16.82
C ASP A 14 4.94 5.09 -17.87
N ILE A 15 6.16 4.62 -18.18
CA ILE A 15 6.37 3.48 -19.09
C ILE A 15 5.71 2.21 -18.55
N TYR A 16 5.77 1.99 -17.24
CA TYR A 16 5.12 0.85 -16.61
C TYR A 16 3.59 0.96 -16.70
N SER A 17 3.03 2.11 -16.35
CA SER A 17 1.59 2.38 -16.44
C SER A 17 1.08 2.23 -17.86
N LEU A 18 1.84 2.73 -18.85
CA LEU A 18 1.54 2.54 -20.27
C LEU A 18 1.61 1.07 -20.68
N GLY A 19 2.57 0.30 -20.14
CA GLY A 19 2.66 -1.14 -20.34
C GLY A 19 1.42 -1.88 -19.82
N VAL A 20 0.89 -1.49 -18.66
CA VAL A 20 -0.36 -2.03 -18.09
C VAL A 20 -1.54 -1.73 -19.01
N THR A 21 -1.70 -0.48 -19.44
CA THR A 21 -2.76 -0.09 -20.38
C THR A 21 -2.63 -0.83 -21.70
N PHE A 22 -1.41 -0.95 -22.23
CA PHE A 22 -1.18 -1.61 -23.52
C PHE A 22 -1.47 -3.11 -23.45
N TYR A 23 -1.08 -3.77 -22.35
CA TYR A 23 -1.44 -5.15 -22.06
C TYR A 23 -2.97 -5.33 -22.12
N GLU A 24 -3.72 -4.46 -21.44
CA GLU A 24 -5.17 -4.55 -21.36
C GLU A 24 -5.84 -4.29 -22.71
N LEU A 25 -5.36 -3.30 -23.47
CA LEU A 25 -5.87 -3.01 -24.82
C LEU A 25 -5.68 -4.18 -25.78
N VAL A 26 -4.56 -4.91 -25.67
CA VAL A 26 -4.22 -5.99 -26.58
C VAL A 26 -4.87 -7.31 -26.18
N THR A 27 -5.00 -7.58 -24.88
CA THR A 27 -5.47 -8.88 -24.38
C THR A 27 -6.92 -8.85 -23.90
N GLY A 28 -7.51 -7.66 -23.71
CA GLY A 28 -8.81 -7.47 -23.07
C GLY A 28 -8.84 -7.79 -21.57
N ASN A 29 -7.69 -8.09 -20.97
CA ASN A 29 -7.55 -8.49 -19.57
C ASN A 29 -6.50 -7.62 -18.89
N ARG A 30 -6.64 -7.38 -17.59
CA ARG A 30 -5.58 -6.70 -16.81
C ARG A 30 -4.40 -7.65 -16.61
N PRO A 31 -3.15 -7.17 -16.59
CA PRO A 31 -1.97 -8.02 -16.33
C PRO A 31 -1.97 -8.60 -14.90
N PHE A 32 -2.59 -7.87 -13.97
CA PHE A 32 -2.79 -8.28 -12.59
C PHE A 32 -4.21 -7.94 -12.18
N ASP A 33 -4.86 -8.88 -11.51
CA ASP A 33 -6.20 -8.73 -10.96
C ASP A 33 -6.27 -9.39 -9.58
N GLY A 34 -7.26 -9.02 -8.79
CA GLY A 34 -7.42 -9.55 -7.43
C GLY A 34 -8.72 -9.08 -6.79
N GLU A 35 -9.18 -9.84 -5.79
CA GLU A 35 -10.45 -9.58 -5.10
C GLU A 35 -10.37 -8.35 -4.17
N SER A 36 -9.15 -7.92 -3.84
CA SER A 36 -8.89 -6.72 -3.05
C SER A 36 -7.77 -5.88 -3.64
N GLU A 37 -7.78 -4.58 -3.33
CA GLU A 37 -6.71 -3.64 -3.72
C GLU A 37 -5.32 -4.13 -3.27
N TYR A 38 -5.24 -4.78 -2.11
CA TYR A 38 -4.01 -5.37 -1.62
C TYR A 38 -3.49 -6.46 -2.55
N GLN A 39 -4.34 -7.39 -2.98
CA GLN A 39 -3.92 -8.46 -3.89
C GLN A 39 -3.38 -7.88 -5.20
N ILE A 40 -4.03 -6.84 -5.72
CA ILE A 40 -3.57 -6.11 -6.93
C ILE A 40 -2.22 -5.45 -6.67
N MET A 41 -2.04 -4.75 -5.55
CA MET A 41 -0.77 -4.10 -5.19
C MET A 41 0.36 -5.13 -5.00
N ALA A 42 0.09 -6.22 -4.30
CA ALA A 42 1.04 -7.32 -4.10
C ALA A 42 1.44 -7.96 -5.44
N ALA A 43 0.49 -8.12 -6.36
CA ALA A 43 0.75 -8.62 -7.71
C ALA A 43 1.64 -7.66 -8.52
N HIS A 44 1.43 -6.34 -8.42
CA HIS A 44 2.36 -5.38 -9.03
C HIS A 44 3.78 -5.41 -8.42
N LEU A 45 3.92 -5.74 -7.13
CA LEU A 45 5.22 -5.83 -6.47
C LEU A 45 5.96 -7.14 -6.75
N ARG A 46 5.25 -8.26 -6.84
CA ARG A 46 5.83 -9.62 -6.81
C ARG A 46 5.30 -10.56 -7.88
N GLY A 47 4.13 -10.27 -8.43
CA GLY A 47 3.53 -11.07 -9.49
C GLY A 47 4.32 -11.00 -10.78
N GLU A 48 4.12 -12.01 -11.62
CA GLU A 48 4.57 -12.02 -13.01
C GLU A 48 3.33 -11.98 -13.90
N PRO A 49 3.26 -11.04 -14.85
CA PRO A 49 2.12 -10.96 -15.74
C PRO A 49 2.17 -12.17 -16.68
N ARG A 50 1.02 -12.80 -16.91
CA ARG A 50 0.90 -13.83 -17.95
C ARG A 50 1.32 -13.22 -19.29
N ALA A 51 2.11 -13.89 -20.12
CA ALA A 51 2.54 -13.28 -21.37
C ALA A 51 1.33 -13.07 -22.31
N PRO A 52 1.19 -11.90 -22.99
CA PRO A 52 0.09 -11.66 -23.92
C PRO A 52 -0.10 -12.76 -24.96
N ARG A 53 1.01 -13.35 -25.46
CA ARG A 53 0.95 -14.46 -26.44
C ARG A 53 0.42 -15.77 -25.89
N GLU A 54 0.41 -15.95 -24.57
CA GLU A 54 -0.27 -17.09 -23.95
C GLU A 54 -1.79 -16.94 -23.93
N LEU A 55 -2.30 -15.70 -24.06
CA LEU A 55 -3.72 -15.39 -24.18
C LEU A 55 -4.15 -15.36 -25.65
N ASP A 56 -3.33 -14.79 -26.52
CA ASP A 56 -3.54 -14.75 -27.96
C ASP A 56 -2.24 -15.02 -28.73
N THR A 57 -2.11 -16.24 -29.25
CA THR A 57 -0.91 -16.68 -29.99
C THR A 57 -0.71 -15.95 -31.32
N SER A 58 -1.75 -15.28 -31.85
CA SER A 58 -1.70 -14.50 -33.08
C SER A 58 -0.98 -13.16 -32.93
N LEU A 59 -0.75 -12.71 -31.69
CA LEU A 59 -0.04 -11.47 -31.42
C LEU A 59 1.41 -11.53 -31.92
N PRO A 60 1.90 -10.48 -32.59
CA PRO A 60 3.30 -10.39 -32.98
C PRO A 60 4.24 -10.48 -31.78
N GLN A 61 5.37 -11.19 -31.93
CA GLN A 61 6.38 -11.34 -30.89
C GLN A 61 6.85 -9.99 -30.32
N VAL A 62 7.04 -9.01 -31.19
CA VAL A 62 7.50 -7.67 -30.77
C VAL A 62 6.49 -7.00 -29.83
N VAL A 63 5.18 -7.16 -30.04
CA VAL A 63 4.15 -6.59 -29.14
C VAL A 63 4.25 -7.23 -27.75
N ASN A 64 4.39 -8.55 -27.71
CA ASN A 64 4.59 -9.30 -26.47
C ASN A 64 5.80 -8.80 -25.69
N ASP A 65 6.94 -8.70 -26.36
CA ASP A 65 8.20 -8.39 -25.72
C ASP A 65 8.25 -6.93 -25.25
N VAL A 66 7.65 -6.01 -26.02
CA VAL A 66 7.49 -4.62 -25.60
C VAL A 66 6.63 -4.52 -24.34
N ILE A 67 5.49 -5.22 -24.29
CA ILE A 67 4.61 -5.22 -23.12
C ILE A 67 5.35 -5.78 -21.89
N LEU A 68 5.99 -6.94 -22.01
CA LEU A 68 6.71 -7.57 -20.90
C LEU A 68 7.90 -6.71 -20.41
N THR A 69 8.62 -6.07 -21.33
CA THR A 69 9.72 -5.14 -20.97
C THR A 69 9.19 -3.92 -20.22
N ALA A 70 8.06 -3.35 -20.66
CA ALA A 70 7.44 -2.22 -19.97
C ALA A 70 6.93 -2.60 -18.56
N LEU A 71 6.44 -3.83 -18.40
CA LEU A 71 5.94 -4.40 -17.14
C LEU A 71 7.05 -4.94 -16.20
N ALA A 72 8.33 -4.77 -16.54
CA ALA A 72 9.41 -5.21 -15.67
C ALA A 72 9.33 -4.52 -14.28
N ARG A 73 9.50 -5.30 -13.21
CA ARG A 73 9.41 -4.77 -11.84
C ARG A 73 10.48 -3.72 -11.57
N ASP A 74 11.73 -4.05 -11.88
CA ASP A 74 12.87 -3.14 -11.80
C ASP A 74 12.78 -2.06 -12.90
N PRO A 75 12.70 -0.77 -12.54
CA PRO A 75 12.70 0.32 -13.51
C PRO A 75 13.88 0.27 -14.50
N ALA A 76 15.07 -0.20 -14.08
CA ALA A 76 16.24 -0.27 -14.95
C ALA A 76 16.09 -1.27 -16.11
N GLN A 77 15.28 -2.31 -15.91
CA GLN A 77 14.95 -3.32 -16.94
C GLN A 77 13.87 -2.84 -17.93
N ARG A 78 13.23 -1.71 -17.65
CA ARG A 78 12.25 -1.08 -18.56
C ARG A 78 12.96 -0.28 -19.65
N PHE A 79 12.18 0.17 -20.63
CA PHE A 79 12.65 1.14 -21.62
C PHE A 79 13.21 2.41 -20.95
N ALA A 80 14.31 2.93 -21.48
CA ALA A 80 14.92 4.15 -20.97
C ALA A 80 14.06 5.41 -21.19
N SER A 81 13.17 5.38 -22.18
CA SER A 81 12.25 6.47 -22.49
C SER A 81 11.05 5.97 -23.28
N ALA A 82 9.97 6.75 -23.31
CA ALA A 82 8.83 6.50 -24.18
C ALA A 82 9.23 6.45 -25.67
N LYS A 83 10.23 7.25 -26.09
CA LYS A 83 10.78 7.20 -27.45
C LYS A 83 11.41 5.84 -27.76
N ALA A 84 12.14 5.25 -26.82
CA ALA A 84 12.72 3.92 -27.00
C ALA A 84 11.64 2.83 -27.14
N MET A 85 10.59 2.91 -26.32
CA MET A 85 9.43 2.01 -26.43
C MET A 85 8.72 2.17 -27.78
N HIS A 86 8.51 3.41 -28.24
CA HIS A 86 7.94 3.69 -29.55
C HIS A 86 8.80 3.13 -30.70
N THR A 87 10.12 3.32 -30.66
CA THR A 87 11.02 2.78 -31.69
C THR A 87 10.97 1.25 -31.75
N ALA A 88 10.86 0.58 -30.60
CA ALA A 88 10.68 -0.87 -30.57
C ALA A 88 9.38 -1.30 -31.28
N LEU A 89 8.28 -0.57 -31.06
CA LEU A 89 7.00 -0.83 -31.74
C LEU A 89 6.99 -0.43 -33.22
N ALA A 90 7.71 0.62 -33.60
CA ALA A 90 7.79 1.09 -34.98
C ALA A 90 8.40 0.05 -35.93
N SER A 91 9.17 -0.91 -35.41
CA SER A 91 9.66 -2.06 -36.18
C SER A 91 8.55 -2.96 -36.75
N LEU A 92 7.31 -2.82 -36.25
CA LEU A 92 6.12 -3.53 -36.74
C LEU A 92 5.38 -2.80 -37.86
N ALA A 93 5.61 -1.50 -38.04
CA ALA A 93 4.90 -0.74 -39.06
C ALA A 93 5.51 -1.07 -40.44
N PRO A 94 4.73 -1.58 -41.40
CA PRO A 94 5.07 -1.40 -42.80
C PRO A 94 5.12 0.11 -43.08
N GLU A 95 6.04 0.55 -43.96
CA GLU A 95 5.99 1.88 -44.61
C GLU A 95 4.53 2.33 -44.82
N PRO A 96 4.19 3.60 -44.54
CA PRO A 96 2.86 4.06 -44.13
C PRO A 96 1.74 3.58 -45.05
N ALA A 97 1.22 2.39 -44.75
CA ALA A 97 0.01 1.88 -45.35
C ALA A 97 -1.15 2.61 -44.68
N SER A 98 -1.79 3.48 -45.47
CA SER A 98 -3.08 4.11 -45.24
C SER A 98 -3.94 3.37 -44.22
N LEU A 99 -4.42 4.09 -43.21
CA LEU A 99 -5.29 3.62 -42.13
C LEU A 99 -6.55 2.94 -42.69
N VAL A 100 -6.46 1.67 -43.05
CA VAL A 100 -7.63 0.83 -43.33
C VAL A 100 -8.24 0.51 -41.97
N ALA A 101 -9.38 1.14 -41.69
CA ALA A 101 -10.13 0.97 -40.46
C ALA A 101 -10.34 -0.52 -40.13
N PRO A 102 -10.15 -0.95 -38.86
CA PRO A 102 -10.32 -2.34 -38.50
C PRO A 102 -11.76 -2.79 -38.74
N ARG A 103 -11.92 -3.95 -39.38
CA ARG A 103 -13.22 -4.63 -39.56
C ARG A 103 -13.79 -4.94 -38.17
N ARG A 104 -14.93 -4.33 -37.84
CA ARG A 104 -15.70 -4.64 -36.63
C ARG A 104 -15.91 -6.16 -36.53
N PRO A 105 -15.56 -6.83 -35.41
CA PRO A 105 -15.95 -8.22 -35.21
C PRO A 105 -17.48 -8.29 -35.13
N LYS A 106 -18.07 -9.31 -35.77
CA LYS A 106 -19.51 -9.57 -35.70
C LYS A 106 -19.83 -9.94 -34.24
N ALA A 107 -20.64 -9.12 -33.57
CA ALA A 107 -21.15 -9.42 -32.24
C ALA A 107 -21.85 -10.79 -32.26
N ALA A 108 -21.31 -11.76 -31.52
CA ALA A 108 -22.01 -13.00 -31.24
C ALA A 108 -23.21 -12.67 -30.35
N LYS A 109 -24.43 -12.90 -30.86
CA LYS A 109 -25.67 -12.70 -30.10
C LYS A 109 -25.70 -13.72 -28.95
N THR A 110 -25.42 -13.27 -27.74
CA THR A 110 -25.57 -14.05 -26.51
C THR A 110 -26.98 -13.81 -25.94
N HIS A 111 -27.81 -14.85 -25.92
CA HIS A 111 -29.22 -14.79 -25.51
C HIS A 111 -29.45 -14.64 -23.98
N HIS A 112 -28.41 -14.34 -23.20
CA HIS A 112 -28.46 -14.32 -21.73
C HIS A 112 -29.37 -13.23 -21.15
N VAL A 113 -29.51 -12.09 -21.85
CA VAL A 113 -30.43 -11.01 -21.45
C VAL A 113 -31.90 -11.46 -21.52
N MET A 114 -32.21 -12.41 -22.41
CA MET A 114 -33.57 -12.92 -22.60
C MET A 114 -34.01 -13.85 -21.45
N TYR A 115 -33.07 -14.53 -20.79
CA TYR A 115 -33.36 -15.40 -19.65
C TYR A 115 -33.45 -14.64 -18.31
N MET A 116 -32.84 -13.46 -18.19
CA MET A 116 -32.94 -12.62 -16.98
C MET A 116 -34.32 -11.95 -16.84
N ALA A 117 -34.96 -11.56 -17.94
CA ALA A 117 -36.30 -10.96 -17.90
C ALA A 117 -37.43 -11.98 -17.63
N ALA A 118 -37.25 -13.24 -18.04
CA ALA A 118 -38.22 -14.30 -17.78
C ALA A 118 -38.16 -14.79 -16.31
N GLY A 119 -36.97 -14.83 -15.70
CA GLY A 119 -36.80 -15.25 -14.31
C GLY A 119 -37.40 -14.27 -13.30
N SER A 120 -37.34 -12.96 -13.56
CA SER A 120 -37.87 -11.93 -12.65
C SER A 120 -39.41 -11.88 -12.58
N LEU A 121 -40.12 -12.32 -13.63
CA LEU A 121 -41.57 -12.39 -13.62
C LEU A 121 -42.09 -13.61 -12.82
N ALA A 122 -41.35 -14.72 -12.84
CA ALA A 122 -41.71 -15.92 -12.10
C ALA A 122 -41.58 -15.72 -10.57
N THR A 123 -40.58 -14.99 -10.11
CA THR A 123 -40.37 -14.72 -8.67
C THR A 123 -41.41 -13.77 -8.09
N ILE A 124 -41.82 -12.75 -8.87
CA ILE A 124 -42.87 -11.81 -8.44
C ILE A 124 -44.23 -12.51 -8.34
N ALA A 125 -44.56 -13.44 -9.25
CA ALA A 125 -45.80 -14.19 -9.20
C ALA A 125 -45.90 -15.11 -7.96
N VAL A 126 -44.80 -15.74 -7.56
CA VAL A 126 -44.76 -16.61 -6.36
C VAL A 126 -44.93 -15.80 -5.07
N LEU A 127 -44.36 -14.60 -4.98
CA LEU A 127 -44.51 -13.73 -3.80
C LEU A 127 -45.93 -13.16 -3.66
N ILE A 128 -46.61 -12.87 -4.78
CA ILE A 128 -48.02 -12.43 -4.75
C ILE A 128 -48.94 -13.58 -4.34
N GLY A 129 -48.67 -14.81 -4.80
CA GLY A 129 -49.43 -16.00 -4.37
C GLY A 129 -49.36 -16.26 -2.86
N ALA A 130 -48.16 -16.17 -2.28
CA ALA A 130 -47.96 -16.42 -0.84
C ALA A 130 -48.62 -15.38 0.09
N ALA A 131 -48.89 -14.16 -0.41
CA ALA A 131 -49.52 -13.10 0.38
C ALA A 131 -51.07 -13.21 0.43
N VAL A 132 -51.68 -13.95 -0.50
CA VAL A 132 -53.16 -14.09 -0.59
C VAL A 132 -53.68 -15.29 0.22
N GLU A 133 -52.79 -16.21 0.63
CA GLU A 133 -53.11 -17.43 1.38
C GLU A 133 -52.55 -17.46 2.81
N ALA A 134 -52.38 -16.28 3.45
CA ALA A 134 -52.14 -16.24 4.89
C ALA A 134 -53.40 -16.72 5.65
N PRO A 135 -53.37 -17.90 6.31
CA PRO A 135 -54.55 -18.40 6.98
C PRO A 135 -54.72 -17.66 8.32
N LYS A 136 -55.97 -17.26 8.62
CA LYS A 136 -56.37 -16.60 9.86
C LYS A 136 -56.49 -17.61 11.01
N TRP A 137 -55.39 -17.91 11.67
CA TRP A 137 -55.31 -18.69 12.91
C TRP A 137 -53.97 -18.29 13.53
N SER A 138 -53.87 -17.64 14.68
CA SER A 138 -54.53 -17.97 15.93
C SER A 138 -54.51 -16.74 16.85
N ARG A 139 -55.70 -16.23 17.17
CA ARG A 139 -55.99 -15.71 18.51
C ARG A 139 -56.56 -16.89 19.31
N ALA A 140 -55.91 -17.21 20.42
CA ALA A 140 -56.46 -17.89 21.61
C ALA A 140 -55.35 -17.80 22.67
N GLU A 141 -55.41 -16.88 23.63
CA GLU A 141 -56.17 -16.91 24.89
C GLU A 141 -55.43 -17.63 26.05
N ALA A 142 -55.58 -17.02 27.24
CA ALA A 142 -55.39 -17.54 28.59
C ALA A 142 -53.97 -17.61 29.19
N ASN A 143 -53.64 -16.65 30.06
CA ASN A 143 -53.85 -16.87 31.50
C ASN A 143 -53.54 -15.59 32.32
N GLY A 144 -54.59 -15.07 32.95
CA GLY A 144 -54.47 -14.08 34.01
C GLY A 144 -54.34 -14.76 35.38
N SER A 145 -53.56 -14.14 36.27
CA SER A 145 -53.93 -14.01 37.67
C SER A 145 -53.31 -12.73 38.24
N PRO A 146 -54.00 -12.08 39.20
CA PRO A 146 -53.79 -10.68 39.55
C PRO A 146 -52.89 -10.53 40.78
N VAL A 147 -52.17 -9.41 40.85
CA VAL A 147 -51.71 -8.84 42.12
C VAL A 147 -52.15 -7.38 42.15
N ALA A 148 -53.31 -7.13 42.76
CA ALA A 148 -53.60 -5.86 43.41
C ALA A 148 -52.70 -5.80 44.66
N SER A 149 -52.11 -4.67 45.05
CA SER A 149 -52.84 -3.52 45.59
C SER A 149 -51.90 -2.32 45.82
N HIS A 150 -52.41 -1.13 45.47
CA HIS A 150 -52.27 0.19 46.13
C HIS A 150 -50.86 0.78 46.39
N VAL A 151 -50.58 2.06 46.10
CA VAL A 151 -51.22 3.26 46.70
C VAL A 151 -51.12 4.51 45.79
N ALA A 152 -52.26 5.21 45.70
CA ALA A 152 -52.58 6.62 45.45
C ALA A 152 -51.55 7.65 44.92
N ASN A 153 -51.96 8.29 43.81
CA ASN A 153 -52.19 9.74 43.60
C ASN A 153 -51.08 10.74 44.00
N ASP A 154 -50.54 11.48 43.03
CA ASP A 154 -50.81 12.93 42.91
C ASP A 154 -50.31 13.53 41.57
N SER A 155 -50.78 14.73 41.33
CA SER A 155 -50.98 15.50 40.10
C SER A 155 -49.71 16.07 39.41
N ASN A 156 -49.95 16.74 38.27
CA ASN A 156 -49.11 17.74 37.56
C ASN A 156 -48.04 17.22 36.58
N GLU A 157 -47.78 17.82 35.42
CA GLU A 157 -48.35 18.92 34.61
C GLU A 157 -47.54 18.88 33.30
N ALA A 158 -48.18 19.00 32.12
CA ALA A 158 -47.49 19.42 30.89
C ALA A 158 -47.67 20.94 30.79
N PRO A 159 -46.69 21.74 30.29
CA PRO A 159 -46.74 22.09 28.86
C PRO A 159 -45.43 22.55 28.15
N GLN A 160 -45.33 22.18 26.86
CA GLN A 160 -45.00 22.98 25.65
C GLN A 160 -43.62 23.65 25.37
N LEU A 161 -43.28 23.60 24.07
CA LEU A 161 -42.18 24.23 23.32
C LEU A 161 -42.24 25.77 23.25
N PRO A 162 -41.12 26.43 22.90
CA PRO A 162 -41.13 27.64 22.09
C PRO A 162 -40.49 27.47 20.70
N ALA A 163 -40.82 28.46 19.87
CA ALA A 163 -40.86 28.47 18.42
C ALA A 163 -39.54 28.82 17.68
N ALA A 164 -39.64 28.68 16.35
CA ALA A 164 -38.62 28.87 15.32
C ALA A 164 -37.92 30.24 15.30
N ALA A 165 -36.64 30.22 14.87
CA ALA A 165 -35.89 31.39 14.42
C ALA A 165 -35.35 31.16 13.00
N GLN A 166 -35.53 32.19 12.16
CA GLN A 166 -35.26 32.23 10.71
C GLN A 166 -33.77 32.43 10.39
N ALA A 167 -33.37 31.98 9.19
CA ALA A 167 -32.03 32.12 8.61
C ALA A 167 -31.76 33.52 8.02
N PRO A 168 -30.51 34.04 8.03
CA PRO A 168 -30.13 35.20 7.23
C PRO A 168 -29.47 34.83 5.88
N ALA A 169 -29.66 35.73 4.91
CA ALA A 169 -29.21 35.69 3.50
C ALA A 169 -27.69 35.96 3.32
N PRO A 170 -27.10 35.73 2.12
CA PRO A 170 -25.64 35.67 1.95
C PRO A 170 -25.01 37.06 1.75
N VAL A 171 -23.85 37.28 2.38
CA VAL A 171 -23.04 38.49 2.23
C VAL A 171 -21.84 38.18 1.33
N ASN A 172 -21.69 38.95 0.26
CA ASN A 172 -20.51 38.99 -0.61
C ASN A 172 -19.25 39.36 0.21
N ALA A 173 -18.24 38.48 0.22
CA ALA A 173 -16.91 38.80 0.72
C ALA A 173 -15.82 38.14 -0.13
N LYS A 174 -14.93 39.01 -0.65
CA LYS A 174 -13.68 38.74 -1.36
C LYS A 174 -12.74 37.85 -0.53
N PRO A 175 -11.97 36.92 -1.13
CA PRO A 175 -11.08 36.05 -0.37
C PRO A 175 -9.89 36.85 0.23
N PRO A 176 -9.49 36.61 1.49
CA PRO A 176 -8.23 37.11 2.02
C PRO A 176 -7.06 36.28 1.50
N SER A 177 -6.04 36.99 1.01
CA SER A 177 -4.72 36.45 0.69
C SER A 177 -4.07 35.84 1.94
N ALA A 178 -3.68 34.57 1.86
CA ALA A 178 -2.78 33.98 2.84
C ALA A 178 -1.31 34.34 2.50
N PRO A 179 -0.45 34.60 3.50
CA PRO A 179 0.96 34.88 3.27
C PRO A 179 1.72 33.61 2.88
N VAL A 180 2.55 33.73 1.86
CA VAL A 180 3.59 32.76 1.47
C VAL A 180 4.70 32.81 2.52
N PRO A 181 5.16 31.71 3.11
CA PRO A 181 6.47 31.69 3.76
C PRO A 181 7.55 31.57 2.69
N ASP A 182 8.32 32.65 2.55
CA ASP A 182 9.54 32.71 1.77
C ASP A 182 10.64 31.77 2.33
N THR A 183 11.42 31.21 1.40
CA THR A 183 12.83 30.77 1.56
C THR A 183 13.11 29.44 2.28
N ILE A 184 13.31 28.38 1.47
CA ILE A 184 14.27 27.31 1.79
C ILE A 184 15.65 27.79 1.28
N PRO A 185 16.73 27.80 2.09
CA PRO A 185 18.04 28.21 1.62
C PRO A 185 18.62 27.17 0.66
N ALA A 186 19.13 27.65 -0.46
CA ALA A 186 19.88 26.88 -1.44
C ALA A 186 21.16 26.29 -0.83
N LEU A 187 21.34 24.98 -0.94
CA LEU A 187 22.66 24.35 -0.84
C LEU A 187 23.45 24.68 -2.12
N LYS A 188 24.09 25.85 -2.11
CA LYS A 188 25.28 26.13 -2.91
C LYS A 188 26.51 25.91 -2.04
N GLN A 189 27.52 25.26 -2.63
CA GLN A 189 28.91 25.05 -2.21
C GLN A 189 29.20 23.61 -1.80
N PHE A 190 29.73 22.83 -2.73
CA PHE A 190 31.10 22.29 -2.67
C PHE A 190 31.46 21.68 -4.03
N GLU A 191 31.71 22.55 -5.01
CA GLU A 191 32.61 22.25 -6.11
C GLU A 191 33.64 23.39 -6.19
N GLU A 192 34.87 23.00 -6.52
CA GLU A 192 36.04 23.83 -6.87
C GLU A 192 37.11 24.04 -5.77
N ASN A 193 37.97 23.03 -5.63
CA ASN A 193 39.40 23.17 -5.95
C ASN A 193 39.88 21.80 -6.46
N ARG A 194 40.07 21.59 -7.78
CA ARG A 194 41.35 21.82 -8.52
C ARG A 194 42.56 21.34 -7.71
N SER A 195 43.53 20.59 -8.22
CA SER A 195 43.89 20.02 -9.52
C SER A 195 45.16 19.20 -9.25
N ASP A 196 45.61 18.43 -10.24
CA ASP A 196 46.93 17.78 -10.32
C ASP A 196 47.02 16.48 -9.49
N ASP A 197 47.25 15.31 -10.08
CA ASP A 197 48.44 15.03 -10.87
C ASP A 197 48.22 13.86 -11.86
N ARG A 198 48.76 14.04 -13.06
CA ARG A 198 48.91 13.00 -14.07
C ARG A 198 50.21 12.25 -13.78
N ARG A 199 50.15 10.94 -13.56
CA ARG A 199 50.89 9.89 -14.32
C ARG A 199 51.20 8.65 -13.49
N SER A 200 50.93 7.52 -14.13
CA SER A 200 51.84 6.38 -14.29
C SER A 200 51.95 5.30 -13.20
N ARG A 201 51.51 4.12 -13.65
CA ARG A 201 52.26 2.84 -13.71
C ARG A 201 52.38 1.97 -12.45
N ARG A 202 51.71 0.82 -12.57
CA ARG A 202 52.09 -0.57 -12.22
C ARG A 202 52.21 -0.97 -10.74
N PRO A 203 51.78 -2.20 -10.38
CA PRO A 203 52.03 -2.77 -9.07
C PRO A 203 53.37 -3.53 -9.05
N HIS A 204 54.11 -3.40 -7.94
CA HIS A 204 55.19 -4.33 -7.62
C HIS A 204 55.11 -4.75 -6.16
N ASN A 205 55.01 -6.07 -5.99
CA ASN A 205 55.23 -6.81 -4.76
C ASN A 205 56.71 -6.68 -4.35
N PRO A 206 57.05 -6.86 -3.06
CA PRO A 206 57.90 -8.03 -2.82
C PRO A 206 57.58 -8.80 -1.55
N ARG A 207 58.10 -10.03 -1.60
CA ARG A 207 57.97 -11.16 -0.69
C ARG A 207 59.32 -11.34 0.03
N ARG A 208 59.27 -11.55 1.35
CA ARG A 208 60.16 -12.33 2.25
C ARG A 208 61.67 -12.04 2.30
N GLU A 209 62.15 -11.87 3.54
CA GLU A 209 63.41 -12.39 4.12
C GLU A 209 63.17 -12.39 5.66
N HIS A 210 63.03 -13.52 6.36
CA HIS A 210 64.06 -14.42 6.95
C HIS A 210 65.16 -13.70 7.74
N THR A 211 65.12 -13.81 9.07
CA THR A 211 66.28 -14.19 9.90
C THR A 211 65.80 -14.66 11.29
N ASP A 212 66.40 -15.77 11.72
CA ASP A 212 66.24 -16.45 12.99
C ASP A 212 66.91 -15.69 14.16
N GLY A 213 66.45 -15.95 15.39
CA GLY A 213 67.10 -15.45 16.60
C GLY A 213 66.50 -16.03 17.89
N VAL A 214 67.08 -17.13 18.34
CA VAL A 214 66.78 -17.88 19.57
C VAL A 214 67.27 -17.12 20.82
N GLY A 215 66.53 -17.20 21.93
CA GLY A 215 67.01 -16.82 23.26
C GLY A 215 65.98 -16.95 24.40
N GLN A 216 65.94 -18.10 25.07
CA GLN A 216 65.45 -18.28 26.45
C GLN A 216 66.44 -17.56 27.41
N SER A 217 66.09 -16.94 28.54
CA SER A 217 65.80 -17.60 29.83
C SER A 217 65.52 -16.56 30.95
N THR A 218 64.42 -16.79 31.69
CA THR A 218 64.18 -16.66 33.16
C THR A 218 64.25 -15.34 33.98
N PRO A 219 63.40 -15.22 35.04
CA PRO A 219 63.16 -14.03 35.90
C PRO A 219 63.90 -14.14 37.27
N PRO A 220 63.69 -13.28 38.31
CA PRO A 220 62.51 -13.44 39.22
C PRO A 220 62.06 -12.18 40.04
N THR A 221 60.97 -12.35 40.83
CA THR A 221 60.71 -11.76 42.19
C THR A 221 60.31 -10.26 42.26
N ASP A 222 59.31 -9.76 42.99
CA ASP A 222 58.23 -10.23 43.88
C ASP A 222 57.25 -9.05 44.05
N ALA A 223 55.95 -9.32 44.24
CA ALA A 223 55.03 -8.64 45.21
C ALA A 223 53.54 -8.77 44.80
N SER A 224 52.81 -9.59 45.55
CA SER A 224 51.34 -9.65 45.63
C SER A 224 50.80 -8.52 46.55
N PRO A 225 49.48 -8.46 46.86
CA PRO A 225 48.31 -8.26 46.00
C PRO A 225 47.52 -7.00 46.44
N SER A 226 46.62 -6.46 45.61
CA SER A 226 45.52 -5.65 46.13
C SER A 226 44.30 -5.67 45.21
N GLU A 227 43.19 -6.05 45.82
CA GLU A 227 41.83 -6.07 45.33
C GLU A 227 41.37 -4.67 44.91
N ALA A 228 40.94 -4.53 43.66
CA ALA A 228 39.99 -3.52 43.24
C ALA A 228 39.23 -4.07 42.04
N ALA A 229 38.18 -4.83 42.35
CA ALA A 229 37.16 -5.16 41.38
C ALA A 229 36.24 -3.93 41.15
N GLN A 230 35.53 -4.00 40.03
CA GLN A 230 34.40 -3.21 39.56
C GLN A 230 34.66 -2.06 38.55
N GLN A 231 34.04 -2.31 37.38
CA GLN A 231 33.59 -1.40 36.32
C GLN A 231 34.61 -1.06 35.22
N ARG A 232 34.88 -2.06 34.37
CA ARG A 232 35.12 -1.79 32.94
C ARG A 232 33.76 -1.64 32.25
N PRO A 233 33.53 -0.63 31.41
CA PRO A 233 32.34 -0.59 30.57
C PRO A 233 32.39 -1.80 29.65
N GLU A 234 31.31 -2.59 29.64
CA GLU A 234 31.08 -3.64 28.65
C GLU A 234 31.22 -3.01 27.27
N THR A 235 32.35 -3.26 26.62
CA THR A 235 32.48 -3.06 25.18
C THR A 235 31.42 -3.92 24.52
N ALA A 236 30.37 -3.27 24.01
CA ALA A 236 29.35 -3.88 23.18
C ALA A 236 30.02 -4.74 22.13
N VAL A 237 29.84 -6.05 22.23
CA VAL A 237 30.27 -7.01 21.21
C VAL A 237 29.59 -6.59 19.91
N PRO A 238 30.33 -6.38 18.80
CA PRO A 238 29.69 -6.14 17.51
C PRO A 238 28.88 -7.39 17.18
N GLN A 239 27.55 -7.26 17.27
CA GLN A 239 26.64 -8.35 16.96
C GLN A 239 26.82 -8.70 15.49
N SER A 240 27.16 -9.96 15.21
CA SER A 240 27.11 -10.51 13.86
C SER A 240 25.73 -10.18 13.26
N PRO A 241 25.65 -9.73 11.99
CA PRO A 241 24.39 -9.32 11.40
C PRO A 241 23.36 -10.44 11.51
N ASP A 242 22.29 -10.16 12.24
CA ASP A 242 21.21 -11.11 12.48
C ASP A 242 20.59 -11.51 11.12
N PRO A 243 20.57 -12.81 10.77
CA PRO A 243 19.98 -13.28 9.51
C PRO A 243 18.47 -12.99 9.39
N GLU A 244 17.80 -12.53 10.46
CA GLU A 244 16.40 -12.14 10.46
C GLU A 244 16.16 -10.74 9.85
N ILE A 245 17.13 -9.83 9.89
CA ILE A 245 16.96 -8.43 9.43
C ILE A 245 16.50 -8.31 7.96
N PRO A 246 17.08 -9.03 6.99
CA PRO A 246 16.59 -8.98 5.60
C PRO A 246 15.12 -9.40 5.48
N ARG A 247 14.70 -10.44 6.21
CA ARG A 247 13.30 -10.92 6.18
C ARG A 247 12.34 -9.90 6.77
N LEU A 248 12.75 -9.21 7.83
CA LEU A 248 11.96 -8.15 8.43
C LEU A 248 11.84 -6.93 7.50
N ARG A 249 12.87 -6.61 6.70
CA ARG A 249 12.79 -5.57 5.65
C ARG A 249 11.83 -5.95 4.52
N ASP A 250 11.85 -7.22 4.09
CA ASP A 250 10.87 -7.72 3.11
C ASP A 250 9.44 -7.62 3.66
N ARG A 251 9.25 -8.00 4.92
CA ARG A 251 7.96 -7.89 5.62
C ARG A 251 7.51 -6.43 5.74
N LEU A 252 8.40 -5.52 6.14
CA LEU A 252 8.13 -4.09 6.21
C LEU A 252 7.69 -3.54 4.84
N THR A 253 8.39 -3.91 3.76
CA THR A 253 8.03 -3.51 2.39
C THR A 253 6.61 -3.92 2.05
N LEU A 254 6.22 -5.15 2.41
CA LEU A 254 4.87 -5.65 2.22
C LEU A 254 3.83 -4.91 3.06
N MET A 255 4.12 -4.66 4.34
CA MET A 255 3.22 -3.93 5.22
C MET A 255 3.04 -2.48 4.78
N ASN A 256 4.08 -1.83 4.27
CA ASN A 256 3.99 -0.47 3.72
C ASN A 256 2.98 -0.41 2.56
N ALA A 257 3.02 -1.39 1.67
CA ALA A 257 2.04 -1.52 0.60
C ALA A 257 0.59 -1.64 1.14
N ARG A 258 0.37 -2.47 2.17
CA ARG A 258 -0.97 -2.60 2.78
C ARG A 258 -1.43 -1.31 3.45
N MET A 259 -0.55 -0.64 4.20
CA MET A 259 -0.87 0.62 4.86
C MET A 259 -1.31 1.70 3.85
N ILE A 260 -0.64 1.78 2.68
CA ILE A 260 -1.04 2.71 1.61
C ILE A 260 -2.45 2.39 1.10
N ALA A 261 -2.77 1.10 0.89
CA ALA A 261 -4.11 0.68 0.45
C ALA A 261 -5.20 1.07 1.47
N VAL A 262 -4.95 0.77 2.75
CA VAL A 262 -5.83 1.13 3.87
C VAL A 262 -5.98 2.64 3.99
N GLY A 263 -4.89 3.40 3.91
CA GLY A 263 -4.89 4.86 3.97
C GLY A 263 -5.73 5.49 2.85
N ASN A 264 -5.58 5.03 1.61
CA ASN A 264 -6.39 5.50 0.49
C ASN A 264 -7.89 5.20 0.69
N SER A 265 -8.20 4.02 1.23
CA SER A 265 -9.57 3.61 1.52
C SER A 265 -10.20 4.46 2.63
N LEU A 266 -9.45 4.71 3.70
CA LEU A 266 -9.87 5.58 4.82
C LEU A 266 -10.08 7.02 4.36
N GLU A 267 -9.24 7.53 3.47
CA GLU A 267 -9.38 8.87 2.90
C GLU A 267 -10.63 9.00 2.03
N ASN A 268 -10.89 8.00 1.18
CA ASN A 268 -12.14 7.94 0.41
C ASN A 268 -13.37 7.91 1.33
N LEU A 269 -13.31 7.13 2.41
CA LEU A 269 -14.37 7.06 3.41
C LEU A 269 -14.55 8.41 4.14
N ARG A 270 -13.46 9.06 4.56
CA ARG A 270 -13.50 10.40 5.18
C ARG A 270 -14.20 11.40 4.28
N ARG A 271 -13.88 11.43 2.99
CA ARG A 271 -14.54 12.31 2.01
C ARG A 271 -16.03 12.00 1.89
N ALA A 272 -16.39 10.72 1.84
CA ALA A 272 -17.79 10.29 1.76
C ALA A 272 -18.58 10.70 3.03
N GLN A 273 -18.01 10.54 4.21
CA GLN A 273 -18.64 10.91 5.47
C GLN A 273 -18.73 12.43 5.65
N ALA A 274 -17.70 13.18 5.22
CA ALA A 274 -17.70 14.64 5.30
C ALA A 274 -18.85 15.27 4.49
N MET A 275 -19.20 14.69 3.34
CA MET A 275 -20.38 15.11 2.57
C MET A 275 -21.70 14.91 3.35
N SER A 276 -21.73 13.99 4.32
CA SER A 276 -22.88 13.74 5.20
C SER A 276 -22.78 14.48 6.54
N GLY A 277 -21.78 15.36 6.72
CA GLY A 277 -21.52 16.06 7.98
C GLY A 277 -21.01 15.14 9.11
N LEU A 278 -20.58 13.92 8.79
CA LEU A 278 -20.06 12.93 9.73
C LEU A 278 -18.53 12.81 9.59
N GLY A 279 -17.85 12.51 10.70
CA GLY A 279 -16.42 12.21 10.70
C GLY A 279 -16.13 10.71 10.81
N LEU A 280 -14.88 10.32 10.56
CA LEU A 280 -14.41 8.97 10.89
C LEU A 280 -14.55 8.75 12.40
N ARG A 281 -14.92 7.52 12.80
CA ARG A 281 -14.97 7.18 14.23
C ARG A 281 -13.59 7.39 14.87
N SER A 282 -13.58 7.96 16.08
CA SER A 282 -12.34 8.34 16.78
C SER A 282 -11.41 7.15 17.05
N ASP A 283 -11.95 5.95 17.23
CA ASP A 283 -11.20 4.72 17.45
C ASP A 283 -10.44 4.25 16.20
N MET A 284 -10.98 4.50 15.01
CA MET A 284 -10.32 4.19 13.73
C MET A 284 -9.25 5.21 13.38
N ALA A 285 -9.52 6.50 13.61
CA ALA A 285 -8.50 7.54 13.47
C ALA A 285 -7.31 7.29 14.41
N ALA A 286 -7.58 6.88 15.65
CA ALA A 286 -6.54 6.50 16.61
C ALA A 286 -5.79 5.22 16.19
N ALA A 287 -6.47 4.25 15.56
CA ALA A 287 -5.82 3.04 15.05
C ALA A 287 -4.87 3.35 13.89
N GLU A 288 -5.29 4.20 12.94
CA GLU A 288 -4.42 4.67 11.85
C GLU A 288 -3.19 5.41 12.39
N GLN A 289 -3.38 6.32 13.36
CA GLN A 289 -2.24 7.04 13.93
C GLN A 289 -1.26 6.10 14.66
N ARG A 290 -1.76 5.10 15.40
CA ARG A 290 -0.91 4.08 16.03
C ARG A 290 -0.14 3.27 15.00
N MET A 291 -0.81 2.83 13.93
CA MET A 291 -0.19 2.10 12.83
C MET A 291 0.97 2.90 12.21
N LEU A 292 0.75 4.19 11.94
CA LEU A 292 1.79 5.08 11.38
C LEU A 292 2.98 5.25 12.34
N ASN A 293 2.71 5.45 13.63
CA ASN A 293 3.77 5.60 14.63
C ASN A 293 4.60 4.30 14.77
N GLU A 294 3.94 3.14 14.91
CA GLU A 294 4.63 1.86 15.04
C GLU A 294 5.44 1.52 13.79
N MET A 295 4.96 1.86 12.59
CA MET A 295 5.71 1.65 11.36
C MET A 295 6.99 2.50 11.32
N ALA A 296 6.90 3.78 11.73
CA ALA A 296 8.07 4.65 11.79
C ALA A 296 9.11 4.13 12.80
N GLU A 297 8.65 3.62 13.94
CA GLU A 297 9.54 3.05 14.93
C GLU A 297 10.10 1.66 14.50
N ALA A 298 9.35 0.89 13.71
CA ALA A 298 9.83 -0.37 13.11
C ALA A 298 10.98 -0.09 12.12
N GLN A 299 10.83 0.91 11.27
CA GLN A 299 11.89 1.36 10.36
C GLN A 299 13.15 1.75 11.14
N LYS A 300 12.99 2.59 12.16
CA LYS A 300 14.10 3.03 13.02
C LYS A 300 14.82 1.84 13.66
N SER A 301 14.08 0.83 14.10
CA SER A 301 14.65 -0.38 14.71
C SER A 301 15.44 -1.21 13.70
N LEU A 302 14.96 -1.31 12.45
CA LEU A 302 15.68 -1.97 11.35
C LEU A 302 16.95 -1.21 10.93
N ASP A 303 16.94 0.11 11.01
CA ASP A 303 18.11 0.96 10.73
C ASP A 303 19.18 0.83 11.82
N SER A 304 18.76 0.62 13.07
CA SER A 304 19.67 0.33 14.19
C SER A 304 20.08 -1.15 14.30
N ASN A 305 19.69 -2.01 13.34
CA ASN A 305 19.88 -3.46 13.37
C ASN A 305 19.32 -4.16 14.64
N ASP A 306 18.25 -3.62 15.23
CA ASP A 306 17.54 -4.24 16.35
C ASP A 306 16.37 -5.08 15.83
N ALA A 307 16.64 -6.37 15.57
CA ALA A 307 15.65 -7.31 15.05
C ALA A 307 14.46 -7.52 16.01
N SER A 308 14.73 -7.53 17.32
CA SER A 308 13.72 -7.82 18.34
C SER A 308 12.67 -6.71 18.43
N SER A 309 13.12 -5.44 18.51
CA SER A 309 12.23 -4.28 18.50
C SER A 309 11.53 -4.15 17.16
N ALA A 310 12.22 -4.36 16.04
CA ALA A 310 11.61 -4.31 14.72
C ALA A 310 10.46 -5.31 14.59
N ARG A 311 10.65 -6.55 15.03
CA ARG A 311 9.62 -7.59 15.00
C ARG A 311 8.39 -7.22 15.83
N MET A 312 8.60 -6.79 17.08
CA MET A 312 7.51 -6.41 17.98
C MET A 312 6.66 -5.29 17.39
N ARG A 313 7.30 -4.30 16.78
CA ARG A 313 6.62 -3.15 16.16
C ARG A 313 5.89 -3.55 14.89
N LEU A 314 6.49 -4.41 14.07
CA LEU A 314 5.81 -4.95 12.89
C LEU A 314 4.56 -5.75 13.29
N ASP A 315 4.60 -6.51 14.38
CA ASP A 315 3.42 -7.21 14.90
C ASP A 315 2.35 -6.23 15.41
N ALA A 316 2.75 -5.10 16.01
CA ALA A 316 1.81 -4.04 16.42
C ALA A 316 1.16 -3.33 15.21
N VAL A 317 1.93 -3.05 14.15
CA VAL A 317 1.42 -2.52 12.88
C VAL A 317 0.40 -3.49 12.28
N GLU A 318 0.74 -4.78 12.20
CA GLU A 318 -0.15 -5.84 11.69
C GLU A 318 -1.50 -5.86 12.42
N ALA A 319 -1.48 -5.73 13.75
CA ALA A 319 -2.70 -5.70 14.55
C ALA A 319 -3.58 -4.47 14.28
N GLN A 320 -2.99 -3.28 14.12
CA GLN A 320 -3.77 -2.09 13.75
C GLN A 320 -4.29 -2.18 12.32
N LEU A 321 -3.48 -2.71 11.42
CA LEU A 321 -3.81 -2.87 10.00
C LEU A 321 -4.98 -3.82 9.81
N SER A 322 -4.96 -5.00 10.44
CA SER A 322 -6.08 -5.96 10.43
C SER A 322 -7.36 -5.33 10.97
N LYS A 323 -7.26 -4.57 12.07
CA LYS A 323 -8.43 -3.85 12.62
C LYS A 323 -9.02 -2.83 11.64
N LEU A 324 -8.18 -2.14 10.87
CA LEU A 324 -8.62 -1.17 9.88
C LEU A 324 -9.18 -1.84 8.62
N GLU A 325 -8.59 -2.95 8.18
CA GLU A 325 -9.09 -3.76 7.07
C GLU A 325 -10.49 -4.33 7.39
N ASP A 326 -10.67 -4.91 8.58
CA ASP A 326 -11.98 -5.40 9.06
C ASP A 326 -13.03 -4.28 9.07
N PHE A 327 -12.64 -3.09 9.54
CA PHE A 327 -13.52 -1.92 9.55
C PHE A 327 -13.92 -1.45 8.14
N LEU A 328 -13.02 -1.59 7.17
CA LEU A 328 -13.26 -1.28 5.76
C LEU A 328 -13.99 -2.39 5.00
N GLY A 329 -14.23 -3.55 5.64
CA GLY A 329 -14.85 -4.71 5.01
C GLY A 329 -13.94 -5.41 4.00
N LYS A 330 -12.63 -5.40 4.23
CA LYS A 330 -11.61 -6.03 3.39
C LYS A 330 -11.04 -7.31 4.01
#